data_AF-A0A2G2V0C7-F1
#
_entry.id   AF-A0A2G2V0C7-F1
#
_cell.length_a   1.000
_cell.length_b   1.000
_cell.length_c   1.000
_cell.angle_alpha   90.00
_cell.angle_beta   90.00
_cell.angle_gamma   90.00
#
_symmetry.space_group_name_H-M   'P 1'
#
loop_
_entity.id
_entity.type
_entity.pdbx_description
1 polymer ?
#
loop_
_entity_poly.entity_id
_entity_poly.type
_entity_poly.pdbx_seq_one_letter_code
_entity_poly.pdbx_strand_id
1 'polypeptide(L)'
;MIPDVSVFFSVVHLVDRFDLWHRLPVLLGLAYLGLRRHLHQRYNLLHVGKVNGKKYDTEEFTYRTADGTCNHPVDHLVGSQGTFFGRNMPPSTSSYGFLPVSSCTLNSGLPKWFLNLLILVLTYPFLGFYVHEGKQAKKMLKLIPKERILLETDAPDALPKLSNPDSLYLI
;
A
#
# COMPACT_ATOMS: atom_id res chain seq x y z
N MET A 1 0.11 28.43 8.84
CA MET A 1 -0.01 28.32 7.38
C MET A 1 0.77 27.09 6.96
N ILE A 2 0.10 25.96 6.70
CA ILE A 2 0.76 24.73 6.26
C ILE A 2 1.16 24.96 4.80
N PRO A 3 2.42 24.73 4.41
CA PRO A 3 2.84 24.88 3.01
C PRO A 3 1.93 24.07 2.09
N ASP A 4 1.62 24.62 0.92
CA ASP A 4 0.82 23.92 -0.09
C ASP A 4 1.51 22.60 -0.50
N VAL A 5 0.73 21.58 -0.81
CA VAL A 5 1.23 20.23 -1.10
C VAL A 5 2.14 20.21 -2.32
N SER A 6 1.93 21.14 -3.25
CA SER A 6 2.80 21.44 -4.39
C SER A 6 4.24 21.77 -3.96
N VAL A 7 4.41 22.52 -2.87
CA VAL A 7 5.74 22.88 -2.33
C VAL A 7 6.44 21.64 -1.79
N PHE A 8 5.72 20.79 -1.05
CA PHE A 8 6.29 19.54 -0.54
C PHE A 8 6.71 18.60 -1.67
N PHE A 9 5.90 18.50 -2.72
CA PHE A 9 6.25 17.72 -3.89
C PHE A 9 7.52 18.25 -4.56
N SER A 10 7.63 19.57 -4.80
CA SER A 10 8.84 20.16 -5.39
C SER A 10 10.09 19.92 -4.56
N VAL A 11 10.00 20.03 -3.22
CA VAL A 11 11.13 19.77 -2.32
C VAL A 11 11.57 18.29 -2.39
N VAL A 12 10.62 17.36 -2.27
CA VAL A 12 10.92 15.92 -2.36
C VAL A 12 11.50 15.57 -3.73
N HIS A 13 10.88 16.06 -4.80
CA HIS A 13 11.35 15.84 -6.17
C HIS A 13 12.75 16.39 -6.41
N LEU A 14 13.07 17.57 -5.88
CA LEU A 14 14.40 18.16 -6.00
C LEU A 14 15.45 17.29 -5.29
N VAL A 15 15.20 16.86 -4.06
CA VAL A 15 16.11 16.01 -3.30
C VAL A 15 16.31 14.64 -3.99
N ASP A 16 15.24 14.08 -4.56
CA ASP A 16 15.26 12.82 -5.31
C ASP A 16 16.05 12.96 -6.62
N ARG A 17 15.88 14.06 -7.33
CA ARG A 17 16.59 14.34 -8.59
C ARG A 17 18.11 14.33 -8.43
N PHE A 18 18.60 14.75 -7.26
CA PHE A 18 20.04 14.74 -6.93
C PHE A 18 20.48 13.49 -6.16
N ASP A 19 19.57 12.54 -5.89
CA ASP A 19 19.83 11.32 -5.11
C ASP A 19 20.48 11.60 -3.73
N LEU A 20 20.00 12.65 -3.06
CA LEU A 20 20.62 13.16 -1.83
C LEU A 20 19.99 12.63 -0.54
N TRP A 21 18.77 12.07 -0.60
CA TRP A 21 17.95 11.82 0.58
C TRP A 21 18.65 11.00 1.68
N HIS A 22 19.41 9.97 1.29
CA HIS A 22 20.14 9.08 2.21
C HIS A 22 21.53 9.62 2.60
N ARG A 23 21.99 10.72 1.99
CA ARG A 23 23.27 11.39 2.30
C ARG A 23 23.08 12.63 3.19
N LEU A 24 21.85 13.04 3.45
CA LEU A 24 21.54 14.16 4.32
C LEU A 24 21.89 13.84 5.79
N PRO A 25 22.25 14.86 6.60
CA PRO A 25 22.29 14.72 8.05
C PRO A 25 20.97 14.15 8.59
N VAL A 26 21.04 13.36 9.67
CA VAL A 26 19.92 12.55 10.17
C VAL A 26 18.62 13.35 10.34
N LEU A 27 18.66 14.55 10.93
CA LEU A 27 17.45 15.37 11.12
C LEU A 27 16.82 15.81 9.79
N LEU A 28 17.64 16.16 8.79
CA LEU A 28 17.17 16.52 7.45
C LEU A 28 16.65 15.29 6.71
N GLY A 29 17.28 14.13 6.87
CA GLY A 29 16.79 12.85 6.35
C GLY A 29 15.43 12.46 6.95
N LEU A 30 15.25 12.63 8.26
CA LEU A 30 13.98 12.37 8.95
C LEU A 30 12.89 13.35 8.49
N ALA A 31 13.22 14.63 8.32
CA ALA A 31 12.29 15.62 7.78
C ALA A 31 11.86 15.26 6.35
N TYR A 32 12.81 14.91 5.47
CA TYR A 32 12.52 14.43 4.12
C TYR A 32 11.62 13.19 4.12
N LEU A 33 11.92 12.18 4.96
CA LEU A 33 11.09 10.97 5.07
C LEU A 33 9.68 11.29 5.59
N GLY A 34 9.55 12.25 6.51
CA GLY A 34 8.27 12.77 6.97
C GLY A 34 7.44 13.38 5.84
N LEU A 35 8.05 14.24 5.02
CA LEU A 35 7.41 14.85 3.86
C LEU A 35 7.00 13.80 2.81
N ARG A 36 7.91 12.90 2.45
CA ARG A 36 7.61 11.81 1.50
C ARG A 36 6.50 10.90 2.01
N ARG A 37 6.50 10.56 3.30
CA ARG A 37 5.41 9.78 3.92
C ARG A 37 4.08 10.52 3.89
N HIS A 38 4.08 11.83 4.15
CA HIS A 38 2.87 12.65 4.10
C HIS A 38 2.25 12.66 2.69
N LEU A 39 3.08 12.84 1.65
CA LEU A 39 2.63 12.74 0.25
C LEU A 39 2.03 11.36 -0.06
N HIS A 40 2.70 10.27 0.34
CA HIS A 40 2.17 8.92 0.15
C HIS A 40 0.86 8.68 0.89
N GLN A 41 0.70 9.14 2.13
CA GLN A 41 -0.56 9.02 2.85
C GLN A 41 -1.69 9.79 2.18
N ARG A 42 -1.38 10.93 1.54
CA ARG A 42 -2.39 11.79 0.92
C ARG A 42 -2.84 11.30 -0.46
N TYR A 43 -1.91 10.78 -1.26
CA TYR A 43 -2.17 10.44 -2.67
C TYR A 43 -2.08 8.95 -3.00
N ASN A 44 -1.46 8.12 -2.15
CA ASN A 44 -1.25 6.69 -2.37
C ASN A 44 -2.06 5.83 -1.39
N LEU A 45 -3.14 6.33 -0.79
CA LEU A 45 -4.09 5.51 -0.04
C LEU A 45 -5.44 5.54 -0.75
N LEU A 46 -5.66 4.54 -1.61
CA LEU A 46 -6.88 4.41 -2.41
C LEU A 46 -7.79 3.37 -1.77
N HIS A 47 -9.00 3.82 -1.38
CA HIS A 47 -10.04 2.94 -0.89
C HIS A 47 -10.62 2.10 -2.03
N VAL A 48 -10.97 0.85 -1.73
CA VAL A 48 -11.55 -0.09 -2.69
C VAL A 48 -12.84 -0.67 -2.11
N GLY A 49 -13.92 -0.60 -2.88
CA GLY A 49 -15.25 -1.07 -2.46
C GLY A 49 -16.05 0.03 -1.75
N LYS A 50 -17.21 -0.37 -1.19
CA LYS A 50 -18.08 0.51 -0.41
C LYS A 50 -17.82 0.33 1.08
N VAL A 51 -17.87 1.43 1.82
CA VAL A 51 -17.84 1.45 3.29
C VAL A 51 -19.23 1.07 3.80
N ASN A 52 -19.43 -0.21 4.12
CA ASN A 52 -20.73 -0.76 4.54
C ASN A 52 -20.81 -1.04 6.05
N GLY A 53 -19.78 -0.67 6.81
CA GLY A 53 -19.77 -0.92 8.24
C GLY A 53 -20.78 -0.06 8.99
N LYS A 54 -21.11 -0.56 10.17
CA LYS A 54 -21.99 0.08 11.16
C LYS A 54 -21.16 0.60 12.33
N LYS A 55 -21.67 1.65 12.97
CA LYS A 55 -21.19 2.07 14.28
C LYS A 55 -21.49 0.98 15.31
N TYR A 56 -20.59 0.83 16.28
CA TYR A 56 -20.68 -0.11 17.39
C TYR A 56 -20.21 0.60 18.66
N ASP A 57 -20.44 -0.01 19.82
CA ASP A 57 -19.91 0.50 21.08
C ASP A 57 -18.45 0.05 21.26
N THR A 58 -17.54 1.01 21.32
CA THR A 58 -16.11 0.75 21.51
C THR A 58 -15.77 0.26 22.92
N GLU A 59 -16.63 0.54 23.91
CA GLU A 59 -16.42 0.08 25.29
C GLU A 59 -16.79 -1.41 25.45
N GLU A 60 -17.66 -1.93 24.57
CA GLU A 60 -18.02 -3.35 24.55
C GLU A 60 -16.86 -4.22 24.04
N PHE A 61 -16.06 -3.71 23.11
CA PHE A 61 -14.99 -4.46 22.44
C PHE A 61 -13.60 -3.89 22.77
N THR A 62 -13.10 -4.14 23.98
CA THR A 62 -11.75 -3.74 24.42
C THR A 62 -10.66 -4.80 24.14
N TYR A 63 -10.92 -5.73 23.22
CA TYR A 63 -10.02 -6.83 22.87
C TYR A 63 -9.99 -7.05 21.35
N ARG A 64 -9.01 -7.80 20.84
CA ARG A 64 -8.93 -8.15 19.41
C ARG A 64 -9.85 -9.33 19.09
N THR A 65 -10.84 -9.09 18.24
CA THR A 65 -11.78 -10.13 17.78
C THR A 65 -11.09 -11.15 16.86
N ALA A 66 -11.55 -12.40 16.88
CA ALA A 66 -10.95 -13.49 16.11
C ALA A 66 -11.01 -13.28 14.58
N ASP A 67 -12.02 -12.54 14.10
CA ASP A 67 -12.22 -12.18 12.69
C ASP A 67 -11.68 -10.78 12.35
N GLY A 68 -11.10 -10.06 13.32
CA GLY A 68 -10.57 -8.71 13.14
C GLY A 68 -11.62 -7.60 13.07
N THR A 69 -12.89 -7.87 13.38
CA THR A 69 -13.93 -6.83 13.48
C THR A 69 -13.77 -5.95 14.73
N CYS A 70 -14.46 -4.80 14.74
CA CYS A 70 -14.54 -3.88 15.87
C CYS A 70 -13.19 -3.27 16.31
N ASN A 71 -12.25 -3.07 15.37
CA ASN A 71 -10.95 -2.45 15.67
C ASN A 71 -10.88 -0.97 15.26
N HIS A 72 -11.65 -0.54 14.27
CA HIS A 72 -11.67 0.86 13.82
C HIS A 72 -12.83 1.61 14.48
N PRO A 73 -12.63 2.81 15.08
CA PRO A 73 -13.58 3.40 16.02
C PRO A 73 -14.95 3.79 15.44
N VAL A 74 -15.06 3.91 14.11
CA VAL A 74 -16.29 4.34 13.43
C VAL A 74 -16.91 3.30 12.51
N ASP A 75 -16.20 2.20 12.24
CA ASP A 75 -16.63 1.16 11.32
C ASP A 75 -16.15 -0.21 11.82
N HIS A 76 -17.09 -1.08 12.20
CA HIS A 76 -16.74 -2.40 12.76
C HIS A 76 -16.10 -3.37 11.75
N LEU A 77 -16.22 -3.14 10.44
CA LEU A 77 -15.71 -4.06 9.41
C LEU A 77 -14.30 -3.69 8.94
N VAL A 78 -13.81 -2.48 9.20
CA VAL A 78 -12.48 -2.06 8.72
C VAL A 78 -11.38 -2.95 9.32
N GLY A 79 -10.69 -3.68 8.44
CA GLY A 79 -9.60 -4.59 8.80
C GLY A 79 -10.06 -6.01 9.13
N SER A 80 -11.35 -6.32 9.02
CA SER A 80 -11.87 -7.66 9.28
C SER A 80 -11.59 -8.64 8.15
N GLN A 81 -11.68 -9.93 8.45
CA GLN A 81 -11.61 -10.99 7.46
C GLN A 81 -12.68 -10.80 6.38
N GLY A 82 -12.31 -11.04 5.11
CA GLY A 82 -13.25 -11.00 3.99
C GLY A 82 -13.57 -9.60 3.45
N THR A 83 -12.86 -8.55 3.88
CA THR A 83 -12.92 -7.22 3.26
C THR A 83 -12.01 -7.10 2.04
N PHE A 84 -12.22 -6.05 1.24
CA PHE A 84 -11.37 -5.73 0.10
C PHE A 84 -9.96 -5.32 0.53
N PHE A 85 -8.97 -5.58 -0.34
CA PHE A 85 -7.65 -4.97 -0.23
C PHE A 85 -7.69 -3.56 -0.81
N GLY A 86 -7.21 -2.58 -0.05
CA GLY A 86 -6.94 -1.23 -0.57
C GLY A 86 -5.82 -1.23 -1.62
N ARG A 87 -5.60 -0.08 -2.26
CA ARG A 87 -4.55 0.09 -3.28
C ARG A 87 -3.67 1.29 -2.98
N ASN A 88 -2.40 1.19 -3.37
CA ASN A 88 -1.45 2.30 -3.27
C ASN A 88 -1.24 3.07 -4.59
N MET A 89 -1.76 2.54 -5.69
CA MET A 89 -1.70 3.13 -7.03
C MET A 89 -2.99 2.82 -7.77
N PRO A 90 -3.43 3.69 -8.71
CA PRO A 90 -4.57 3.40 -9.57
C PRO A 90 -4.37 2.07 -10.32
N PRO A 91 -5.46 1.35 -10.63
CA PRO A 91 -5.36 0.18 -11.49
C PRO A 91 -4.78 0.56 -12.85
N SER A 92 -3.77 -0.17 -13.29
CA SER A 92 -3.31 -0.13 -14.68
C SER A 92 -3.82 -1.39 -15.36
N THR A 93 -4.72 -1.26 -16.32
CA THR A 93 -5.20 -2.38 -17.14
C THR A 93 -4.08 -2.80 -18.09
N SER A 94 -3.68 -4.07 -18.03
CA SER A 94 -2.76 -4.64 -19.01
C SER A 94 -3.56 -5.39 -20.05
N SER A 95 -3.59 -4.92 -21.30
CA SER A 95 -4.19 -5.64 -22.42
C SER A 95 -3.46 -6.95 -22.74
N TYR A 96 -2.23 -7.11 -22.24
CA TYR A 96 -1.61 -8.42 -22.10
C TYR A 96 -2.32 -9.14 -20.95
N GLY A 97 -3.49 -9.71 -21.23
CA GLY A 97 -4.05 -10.78 -20.41
C GLY A 97 -2.98 -11.86 -20.23
N PHE A 98 -2.95 -12.49 -19.06
CA PHE A 98 -2.02 -13.53 -18.57
C PHE A 98 -1.21 -14.27 -19.66
N LEU A 99 -0.29 -13.59 -20.34
CA LEU A 99 0.58 -14.19 -21.33
C LEU A 99 1.71 -14.78 -20.49
N PRO A 100 1.93 -16.10 -20.54
CA PRO A 100 3.04 -16.70 -19.85
C PRO A 100 4.29 -16.28 -20.62
N VAL A 101 4.86 -15.11 -20.31
CA VAL A 101 6.31 -15.07 -20.19
C VAL A 101 6.57 -16.12 -19.12
N SER A 102 6.95 -17.31 -19.56
CA SER A 102 7.03 -18.52 -18.74
C SER A 102 7.68 -18.16 -17.42
N SER A 103 6.94 -18.31 -16.31
CA SER A 103 7.39 -17.97 -14.95
C SER A 103 8.73 -18.65 -14.58
N CYS A 104 9.14 -19.64 -15.37
CA CYS A 104 10.42 -20.33 -15.33
C CYS A 104 11.62 -19.44 -15.73
N THR A 105 11.47 -18.54 -16.72
CA THR A 105 12.59 -17.74 -17.26
C THR A 105 12.97 -16.56 -16.35
N LEU A 106 12.01 -16.05 -15.56
CA LEU A 106 12.28 -14.97 -14.60
C LEU A 106 13.02 -15.47 -13.34
N ASN A 107 12.88 -16.76 -13.01
CA ASN A 107 13.41 -17.34 -11.76
C ASN A 107 14.83 -17.93 -11.89
N SER A 108 15.36 -18.07 -13.11
CA SER A 108 16.66 -18.71 -13.36
C SER A 108 17.87 -17.76 -13.24
N GLY A 109 17.64 -16.44 -13.06
CA GLY A 109 18.68 -15.43 -13.23
C GLY A 109 19.33 -14.83 -11.98
N LEU A 110 18.82 -15.04 -10.76
CA LEU A 110 19.39 -14.39 -9.56
C LEU A 110 20.30 -15.33 -8.74
N PRO A 111 21.62 -15.11 -8.69
CA PRO A 111 22.51 -15.84 -7.79
C PRO A 111 22.21 -15.48 -6.33
N LYS A 112 21.92 -16.51 -5.51
CA LYS A 112 21.52 -16.41 -4.09
C LYS A 112 22.67 -16.17 -3.09
N TRP A 113 23.92 -16.12 -3.52
CA TRP A 113 25.06 -16.38 -2.63
C TRP A 113 25.81 -15.14 -2.11
N PHE A 114 25.24 -13.94 -2.16
CA PHE A 114 25.82 -12.78 -1.47
C PHE A 114 24.76 -11.96 -0.74
N LEU A 115 24.37 -12.41 0.45
CA LEU A 115 23.72 -11.56 1.44
C LEU A 115 24.28 -11.89 2.82
N ASN A 116 24.70 -10.85 3.56
CA ASN A 116 25.33 -10.95 4.88
C ASN A 116 24.60 -11.92 5.83
N LEU A 117 25.36 -12.81 6.46
CA LEU A 117 24.89 -13.86 7.37
C LEU A 117 23.98 -13.34 8.52
N LEU A 118 24.20 -12.10 8.97
CA LEU A 118 23.42 -11.44 10.02
C LEU A 118 21.96 -11.15 9.59
N ILE A 119 21.75 -10.73 8.35
CA ILE A 119 20.40 -10.48 7.81
C ILE A 119 19.68 -11.82 7.61
N LEU A 120 20.38 -12.83 7.08
CA LEU A 120 19.78 -14.12 6.73
C LEU A 120 19.29 -14.93 7.95
N VAL A 121 20.00 -14.93 9.08
CA VAL A 121 19.68 -15.85 10.19
C VAL A 121 18.62 -15.29 11.14
N LEU A 122 18.61 -13.98 11.38
CA LEU A 122 17.69 -13.36 12.36
C LEU A 122 16.46 -12.73 11.70
N THR A 123 16.58 -12.14 10.51
CA THR A 123 15.45 -11.42 9.90
C THR A 123 14.55 -12.31 9.05
N TYR A 124 15.09 -13.36 8.43
CA TYR A 124 14.31 -14.26 7.58
C TYR A 124 13.26 -15.12 8.31
N PRO A 125 13.52 -15.67 9.52
CA PRO A 125 12.48 -16.35 10.28
C PRO A 125 11.44 -15.35 10.83
N PHE A 126 11.84 -14.13 11.20
CA PHE A 126 10.92 -13.10 11.69
C PHE A 126 10.01 -12.55 10.58
N LEU A 127 10.59 -12.22 9.41
CA LEU A 127 9.85 -11.86 8.21
C LEU A 127 9.01 -13.05 7.70
N GLY A 128 9.57 -14.26 7.75
CA GLY A 128 8.89 -15.50 7.41
C GLY A 128 7.71 -15.81 8.32
N PHE A 129 7.78 -15.49 9.61
CA PHE A 129 6.67 -15.58 10.56
C PHE A 129 5.57 -14.56 10.22
N TYR A 130 5.93 -13.31 9.94
CA TYR A 130 4.99 -12.28 9.47
C TYR A 130 4.32 -12.68 8.13
N VAL A 131 5.05 -13.41 7.27
CA VAL A 131 4.58 -13.94 5.98
C VAL A 131 3.96 -15.34 6.11
N HIS A 132 4.05 -16.03 7.24
CA HIS A 132 3.45 -17.35 7.47
C HIS A 132 1.93 -17.25 7.61
N GLU A 133 1.45 -16.17 8.24
CA GLU A 133 0.08 -15.65 8.10
C GLU A 133 -0.29 -15.48 6.61
N GLY A 134 0.68 -15.15 5.77
CA GLY A 134 0.55 -15.09 4.31
C GLY A 134 0.27 -16.42 3.61
N LYS A 135 0.62 -17.59 4.16
CA LYS A 135 0.16 -18.90 3.61
C LYS A 135 -1.32 -19.12 3.90
N GLN A 136 -1.79 -18.67 5.05
CA GLN A 136 -3.20 -18.61 5.40
C GLN A 136 -3.91 -17.57 4.52
N ALA A 137 -3.30 -16.39 4.30
CA ALA A 137 -3.78 -15.38 3.37
C ALA A 137 -3.81 -15.88 1.92
N LYS A 138 -2.86 -16.71 1.46
CA LYS A 138 -2.91 -17.36 0.14
C LYS A 138 -4.06 -18.37 0.03
N LYS A 139 -4.35 -19.11 1.11
CA LYS A 139 -5.55 -19.95 1.18
C LYS A 139 -6.82 -19.09 1.17
N MET A 140 -6.86 -17.98 1.90
CA MET A 140 -7.98 -17.03 1.89
C MET A 140 -8.14 -16.31 0.54
N LEU A 141 -7.05 -15.94 -0.14
CA LEU A 141 -7.05 -15.36 -1.48
C LEU A 141 -7.61 -16.32 -2.54
N LYS A 142 -7.46 -17.64 -2.33
CA LYS A 142 -8.13 -18.65 -3.18
C LYS A 142 -9.63 -18.77 -2.90
N LEU A 143 -10.08 -18.38 -1.71
CA LEU A 143 -11.49 -18.37 -1.29
C LEU A 143 -12.19 -17.05 -1.63
N ILE A 144 -11.44 -15.97 -1.86
CA ILE A 144 -11.96 -14.68 -2.31
C ILE A 144 -12.33 -14.82 -3.80
N PRO A 145 -13.57 -14.50 -4.21
CA PRO A 145 -13.99 -14.53 -5.61
C PRO A 145 -13.04 -13.70 -6.48
N LYS A 146 -12.68 -14.22 -7.66
CA LYS A 146 -11.71 -13.56 -8.55
C LYS A 146 -12.15 -12.15 -8.90
N GLU A 147 -13.46 -11.91 -9.04
CA GLU A 147 -14.01 -10.56 -9.28
C GLU A 147 -13.62 -9.54 -8.21
N ARG A 148 -13.34 -9.96 -6.96
CA ARG A 148 -12.89 -9.04 -5.89
C ARG A 148 -11.40 -8.67 -5.96
N ILE A 149 -10.60 -9.49 -6.63
CA ILE A 149 -9.15 -9.29 -6.81
C ILE A 149 -8.88 -8.63 -8.18
N LEU A 150 -9.64 -9.04 -9.19
CA LEU A 150 -9.64 -8.61 -10.59
C LEU A 150 -10.85 -7.72 -10.89
N LEU A 151 -11.20 -6.80 -10.00
CA LEU A 151 -12.09 -5.69 -10.35
C LEU A 151 -11.30 -4.74 -11.27
N GLU A 152 -11.11 -5.18 -12.52
CA GLU A 152 -10.55 -4.41 -13.64
C GLU A 152 -11.58 -3.44 -14.24
N THR A 153 -12.81 -3.36 -13.71
CA THR A 153 -13.88 -2.68 -14.46
C THR A 153 -14.96 -1.91 -13.71
N ASP A 154 -14.94 -1.73 -12.37
CA ASP A 154 -16.02 -0.97 -11.71
C ASP A 154 -15.57 -0.07 -10.55
N ALA A 155 -14.72 0.92 -10.84
CA ALA A 155 -14.65 2.13 -10.02
C ALA A 155 -14.42 3.38 -10.90
N PRO A 156 -15.41 3.82 -11.69
CA PRO A 156 -15.35 5.10 -12.41
C PRO A 156 -15.21 6.31 -11.46
N ASP A 157 -15.36 6.08 -10.16
CA ASP A 157 -15.26 7.03 -9.05
C ASP A 157 -13.88 7.03 -8.34
N ALA A 158 -12.92 6.21 -8.78
CA ALA A 158 -11.51 6.30 -8.37
C ALA A 158 -10.77 7.48 -9.02
N LEU A 159 -11.50 8.48 -9.51
CA LEU A 159 -10.94 9.74 -9.94
C LEU A 159 -10.52 10.53 -8.69
N PRO A 160 -9.28 11.06 -8.60
CA PRO A 160 -8.99 12.08 -7.60
C PRO A 160 -10.02 13.20 -7.73
N LYS A 161 -10.61 13.66 -6.62
CA LYS A 161 -11.43 14.87 -6.60
C LYS A 161 -10.56 16.04 -7.07
N LEU A 162 -10.63 16.34 -8.36
CA LEU A 162 -9.90 17.42 -9.00
C LEU A 162 -10.55 18.74 -8.54
N SER A 163 -9.86 19.50 -7.70
CA SER A 163 -10.37 20.81 -7.25
C SER A 163 -10.01 21.96 -8.19
N ASN A 164 -9.31 21.74 -9.31
CA ASN A 164 -9.18 22.75 -10.37
C ASN A 164 -8.59 22.17 -11.67
N PRO A 165 -9.27 22.23 -12.83
CA PRO A 165 -8.73 21.77 -14.12
C PRO A 165 -7.58 22.64 -14.68
N ASP A 166 -7.35 23.84 -14.14
CA ASP A 166 -6.36 24.79 -14.69
C ASP A 166 -4.91 24.52 -14.25
N SER A 167 -4.68 23.62 -13.29
CA SER A 167 -3.33 23.32 -12.78
C SER A 167 -2.52 22.38 -13.69
N LEU A 168 -3.13 21.78 -14.71
CA LEU A 168 -2.49 20.80 -15.60
C LEU A 168 -1.86 21.40 -16.85
N TYR A 169 -2.01 22.71 -17.09
CA TYR A 169 -1.51 23.38 -18.31
C TYR A 169 -0.20 24.15 -18.14
N LEU A 170 0.51 24.00 -17.01
CA LEU A 170 1.83 24.62 -16.79
C LEU A 170 2.89 23.63 -16.31
N ILE A 171 3.04 22.50 -17.02
CA ILE A 171 4.25 21.68 -17.01
C ILE A 171 4.59 21.31 -18.45
#